data_AF-A0A0G0JWV7-F1
#
_entry.id   AF-A0A0G0JWV7-F1
#
_cell.length_a   1.000
_cell.length_b   1.000
_cell.length_c   1.000
_cell.angle_alpha   90.00
_cell.angle_beta   90.00
_cell.angle_gamma   90.00
#
_symmetry.space_group_name_H-M   'P 1'
#
loop_
_entity.id
_entity.type
_entity.pdbx_description
1 polymer ?
#
loop_
_entity_poly.entity_id
_entity_poly.type
_entity_poly.pdbx_seq_one_letter_code
_entity_poly.pdbx_strand_id
1 'polypeptide(L)'
;MFNFFKKTQTAMPVNQSANQPTDEELKQILTDAENDGRRLGVLIASLDVADEVKQAILDILPQFTPEQLQRFLAILEVQYANQKTGKIDEEFAKELETIKTTHDAAIATATATAQKELEKLEKEINKMSD
;
A
#
# COMPACT_ATOMS: atom_id res chain seq x y z
N MET A 1 1.42 -23.48 82.41
CA MET A 1 2.40 -22.40 82.22
C MET A 1 3.27 -22.78 81.01
N PHE A 2 2.90 -22.36 79.80
CA PHE A 2 3.72 -22.50 78.59
C PHE A 2 3.37 -21.37 77.62
N ASN A 3 4.37 -20.53 77.35
CA ASN A 3 4.30 -19.41 76.41
C ASN A 3 4.31 -19.93 74.97
N PHE A 4 3.28 -19.59 74.18
CA PHE A 4 3.26 -19.85 72.75
C PHE A 4 3.12 -18.53 71.97
N PHE A 5 4.24 -18.13 71.36
CA PHE A 5 4.37 -17.44 70.07
C PHE A 5 3.28 -16.42 69.68
N LYS A 6 3.54 -15.13 69.96
CA LYS A 6 3.08 -14.05 69.08
C LYS A 6 4.02 -13.96 67.87
N LYS A 7 3.69 -14.64 66.78
CA LYS A 7 4.20 -14.29 65.44
C LYS A 7 3.05 -13.61 64.71
N THR A 8 3.03 -12.29 64.74
CA THR A 8 2.19 -11.48 63.85
C THR A 8 2.72 -11.66 62.43
N GLN A 9 2.16 -12.63 61.70
CA GLN A 9 2.24 -12.63 60.25
C GLN A 9 1.16 -11.65 59.80
N THR A 10 1.55 -10.40 59.59
CA THR A 10 0.75 -9.44 58.83
C THR A 10 0.59 -10.02 57.43
N ALA A 11 -0.57 -10.61 57.16
CA ALA A 11 -1.00 -10.89 55.81
C ALA A 11 -1.00 -9.56 55.05
N MET A 12 -0.10 -9.42 54.09
CA MET A 12 -0.19 -8.34 53.11
C MET A 12 -1.51 -8.55 52.34
N PRO A 13 -2.31 -7.49 52.10
CA PRO A 13 -3.47 -7.63 51.24
C PRO A 13 -2.98 -8.01 49.84
N VAL A 14 -3.37 -9.19 49.38
CA VAL A 14 -3.21 -9.58 47.98
C VAL A 14 -4.10 -8.64 47.18
N ASN A 15 -3.49 -7.65 46.55
CA ASN A 15 -4.17 -6.75 45.62
C ASN A 15 -4.56 -7.55 44.36
N GLN A 16 -5.76 -8.11 44.35
CA GLN A 16 -6.34 -8.84 43.21
C GLN A 16 -6.88 -7.90 42.11
N SER A 17 -6.58 -6.60 42.12
CA SER A 17 -7.17 -5.62 41.18
C SER A 17 -6.31 -5.29 39.95
N ALA A 18 -5.16 -5.94 39.74
CA ALA A 18 -4.14 -5.42 38.81
C ALA A 18 -4.23 -5.89 37.34
N ASN A 19 -5.33 -6.51 36.86
CA ASN A 19 -5.34 -7.11 35.51
C ASN A 19 -6.67 -7.00 34.73
N GLN A 20 -7.58 -6.09 35.10
CA GLN A 20 -8.73 -5.79 34.23
C GLN A 20 -8.52 -4.44 33.52
N PRO A 21 -8.69 -4.39 32.19
CA PRO A 21 -8.61 -3.14 31.46
C PRO A 21 -9.67 -2.16 32.00
N THR A 22 -9.27 -0.92 32.15
CA THR A 22 -10.14 0.21 32.49
C THR A 22 -11.20 0.43 31.42
N ASP A 23 -12.29 1.12 31.76
CA ASP A 23 -13.35 1.45 30.79
C ASP A 23 -12.82 2.22 29.57
N GLU A 24 -11.80 3.06 29.78
CA GLU A 24 -11.16 3.81 28.69
C GLU A 24 -10.31 2.90 27.80
N GLU A 25 -9.58 1.94 28.38
CA GLU A 25 -8.82 0.93 27.62
C GLU A 25 -9.76 0.01 26.82
N LEU A 26 -10.89 -0.39 27.39
CA LEU A 26 -11.91 -1.17 26.69
C LEU A 26 -12.49 -0.41 25.49
N LYS A 27 -12.77 0.88 25.67
CA LYS A 27 -13.26 1.74 24.59
C LYS A 27 -12.23 1.90 23.48
N GLN A 28 -10.95 2.02 23.83
CA GLN A 28 -9.87 2.08 22.86
C GLN A 28 -9.76 0.76 22.07
N ILE A 29 -9.75 -0.38 22.75
CA ILE A 29 -9.71 -1.71 22.12
C ILE A 29 -10.87 -1.90 21.14
N LEU A 30 -12.08 -1.50 21.52
CA LEU A 30 -13.24 -1.58 20.64
C LEU A 30 -13.10 -0.68 19.41
N THR A 31 -12.60 0.54 19.60
CA THR A 31 -12.35 1.47 18.50
C THR A 31 -11.32 0.92 17.52
N ASP A 32 -10.24 0.34 18.03
CA ASP A 32 -9.18 -0.26 17.20
C ASP A 32 -9.71 -1.49 16.43
N ALA A 33 -10.48 -2.35 17.09
CA ALA A 33 -11.11 -3.51 16.45
C ALA A 33 -12.10 -3.09 15.34
N GLU A 34 -12.88 -2.02 15.55
CA GLU A 34 -13.77 -1.47 14.53
C GLU A 34 -12.99 -0.94 13.32
N ASN A 35 -11.90 -0.21 13.57
CA ASN A 35 -11.05 0.34 12.51
C ASN A 35 -10.40 -0.78 11.69
N ASP A 36 -9.90 -1.82 12.34
CA ASP A 36 -9.29 -2.96 11.67
C ASP A 36 -10.33 -3.77 10.88
N GLY A 37 -11.54 -3.95 11.42
CA GLY A 37 -12.65 -4.56 10.70
C GLY A 37 -13.03 -3.79 9.43
N ARG A 38 -13.08 -2.45 9.51
CA ARG A 38 -13.34 -1.59 8.33
C ARG A 38 -12.23 -1.72 7.29
N ARG A 39 -10.96 -1.69 7.71
CA ARG A 39 -9.81 -1.84 6.80
C ARG A 39 -9.83 -3.21 6.12
N LEU A 40 -10.04 -4.29 6.87
CA LEU A 40 -10.19 -5.64 6.31
C LEU A 40 -11.30 -5.70 5.26
N GLY A 41 -12.48 -5.14 5.56
CA GLY A 41 -13.59 -5.12 4.62
C GLY A 41 -13.26 -4.41 3.30
N VAL A 42 -12.64 -3.24 3.37
CA VAL A 42 -12.20 -2.49 2.17
C VAL A 42 -11.17 -3.28 1.38
N LEU A 43 -10.16 -3.82 2.06
CA LEU A 43 -9.07 -4.55 1.41
C LEU A 43 -9.56 -5.82 0.73
N ILE A 44 -10.39 -6.62 1.40
CA ILE A 44 -10.98 -7.84 0.83
C ILE A 44 -11.87 -7.51 -0.37
N ALA A 45 -12.70 -6.45 -0.28
CA ALA A 45 -13.53 -6.02 -1.40
C ALA A 45 -12.70 -5.58 -2.62
N SER A 46 -11.51 -5.02 -2.38
CA SER A 46 -10.60 -4.54 -3.42
C SER A 46 -9.76 -5.63 -4.10
N LEU A 47 -9.75 -6.86 -3.57
CA LEU A 47 -9.00 -7.96 -4.16
C LEU A 47 -9.54 -8.32 -5.55
N ASP A 48 -8.64 -8.44 -6.52
CA ASP A 48 -8.92 -8.97 -7.85
C ASP A 48 -8.99 -10.51 -7.85
N VAL A 49 -10.00 -11.04 -7.15
CA VAL A 49 -10.31 -12.47 -7.04
C VAL A 49 -11.82 -12.68 -7.16
N ALA A 50 -12.23 -13.92 -7.45
CA ALA A 50 -13.64 -14.28 -7.53
C ALA A 50 -14.38 -14.04 -6.19
N ASP A 51 -15.66 -13.70 -6.26
CA ASP A 51 -16.45 -13.34 -5.08
C ASP A 51 -16.62 -14.52 -4.11
N GLU A 52 -16.61 -15.76 -4.60
CA GLU A 52 -16.61 -16.96 -3.77
C GLU A 52 -15.35 -17.06 -2.90
N VAL A 53 -14.21 -16.58 -3.40
CA VAL A 53 -12.95 -16.54 -2.64
C VAL A 53 -13.02 -15.45 -1.58
N LYS A 54 -13.60 -14.28 -1.90
CA LYS A 54 -13.82 -13.22 -0.90
C LYS A 54 -14.74 -13.69 0.22
N GLN A 55 -15.81 -14.40 -0.13
CA GLN A 55 -16.72 -14.98 0.86
C GLN A 55 -16.03 -16.02 1.74
N ALA A 56 -15.25 -16.93 1.15
CA ALA A 56 -14.48 -17.91 1.92
C ALA A 56 -13.49 -17.25 2.88
N ILE A 57 -12.87 -16.11 2.50
CA ILE A 57 -12.03 -15.33 3.40
C ILE A 57 -12.85 -14.79 4.57
N LEU A 58 -14.01 -14.18 4.31
CA LEU A 58 -14.90 -13.66 5.36
C LEU A 58 -15.35 -14.76 6.33
N ASP A 59 -15.60 -15.96 5.84
CA ASP A 59 -16.06 -17.10 6.63
C ASP A 59 -14.98 -17.63 7.60
N ILE A 60 -13.68 -17.48 7.25
CA ILE A 60 -12.57 -17.92 8.09
C ILE A 60 -12.04 -16.85 9.06
N LEU A 61 -12.31 -15.56 8.80
CA LEU A 61 -11.86 -14.45 9.66
C LEU A 61 -12.20 -14.64 11.15
N PRO A 62 -13.39 -15.12 11.55
CA PRO A 62 -13.71 -15.31 12.97
C PRO A 62 -12.85 -16.35 13.68
N GLN A 63 -12.14 -17.20 12.93
CA GLN A 63 -11.27 -18.24 13.48
C GLN A 63 -9.85 -17.73 13.74
N PHE A 64 -9.53 -16.52 13.29
CA PHE A 64 -8.19 -15.97 13.42
C PHE A 64 -7.95 -15.44 14.84
N THR A 65 -6.74 -15.65 15.35
CA THR A 65 -6.28 -14.92 16.52
C THR A 65 -6.04 -13.45 16.17
N PRO A 66 -5.99 -12.54 17.16
CA PRO A 66 -5.68 -11.14 16.92
C PRO A 66 -4.37 -10.94 16.13
N GLU A 67 -3.33 -11.72 16.43
CA GLU A 67 -2.04 -11.64 15.73
C GLU A 67 -2.15 -12.12 14.28
N GLN A 68 -2.99 -13.12 14.02
CA GLN A 68 -3.26 -13.61 12.67
C GLN A 68 -4.04 -12.58 11.86
N LEU A 69 -5.02 -11.91 12.46
CA LEU A 69 -5.74 -10.80 11.82
C LEU A 69 -4.80 -9.66 11.44
N GLN A 70 -3.89 -9.25 12.34
CA GLN A 70 -2.92 -8.20 12.06
C GLN A 70 -1.96 -8.58 10.91
N ARG A 71 -1.46 -9.82 10.92
CA ARG A 71 -0.61 -10.31 9.82
C ARG A 71 -1.35 -10.37 8.50
N PHE A 72 -2.60 -10.81 8.53
CA PHE A 72 -3.44 -10.89 7.34
C PHE A 72 -3.75 -9.50 6.78
N LEU A 73 -4.10 -8.55 7.65
CA LEU A 73 -4.29 -7.14 7.31
C LEU A 73 -3.03 -6.58 6.63
N ALA A 74 -1.85 -6.77 7.21
CA ALA A 74 -0.59 -6.29 6.63
C ALA A 74 -0.31 -6.88 5.23
N ILE A 75 -0.58 -8.17 5.02
CA ILE A 75 -0.44 -8.83 3.71
C ILE A 75 -1.39 -8.18 2.69
N LEU A 76 -2.65 -7.98 3.07
CA LEU A 76 -3.64 -7.36 2.19
C LEU A 76 -3.29 -5.92 1.83
N GLU A 77 -2.71 -5.15 2.76
CA GLU A 77 -2.26 -3.78 2.50
C GLU A 77 -1.12 -3.70 1.50
N VAL A 78 -0.12 -4.58 1.63
CA VAL A 78 0.98 -4.70 0.67
C VAL A 78 0.43 -5.09 -0.70
N GLN A 79 -0.48 -6.06 -0.74
CA GLN A 79 -1.09 -6.50 -2.01
C GLN A 79 -1.90 -5.38 -2.66
N TYR A 80 -2.70 -4.66 -1.89
CA TYR A 80 -3.47 -3.52 -2.36
C TYR A 80 -2.56 -2.43 -2.92
N ALA A 81 -1.48 -2.08 -2.20
CA ALA A 81 -0.50 -1.11 -2.68
C ALA A 81 0.11 -1.56 -4.01
N ASN A 82 0.59 -2.81 -4.11
CA ASN A 82 1.19 -3.35 -5.33
C ASN A 82 0.22 -3.33 -6.52
N GLN A 83 -1.06 -3.66 -6.31
CA GLN A 83 -2.06 -3.63 -7.37
C GLN A 83 -2.38 -2.20 -7.85
N LYS A 84 -2.28 -1.22 -6.96
CA LYS A 84 -2.51 0.19 -7.31
C LYS A 84 -1.29 0.84 -7.96
N THR A 85 -0.08 0.51 -7.53
CA THR A 85 1.15 1.06 -8.12
C THR A 85 1.50 0.40 -9.46
N GLY A 86 1.22 -0.90 -9.64
CA GLY A 86 1.52 -1.58 -10.90
C GLY A 86 0.83 -0.96 -12.13
N LYS A 87 -0.40 -0.45 -11.97
CA LYS A 87 -1.12 0.26 -13.04
C LYS A 87 -0.51 1.64 -13.34
N ILE A 88 -0.05 2.34 -12.31
CA ILE A 88 0.60 3.65 -12.46
C ILE A 88 1.92 3.49 -13.22
N ASP A 89 2.68 2.44 -12.94
CA ASP A 89 3.95 2.16 -13.63
C ASP A 89 3.74 1.85 -15.13
N GLU A 90 2.69 1.10 -15.47
CA GLU A 90 2.34 0.81 -16.87
C GLU A 90 1.87 2.05 -17.65
N GLU A 91 1.03 2.89 -17.04
CA GLU A 91 0.56 4.14 -17.65
C GLU A 91 1.72 5.11 -17.87
N PHE A 92 2.59 5.27 -16.86
CA PHE A 92 3.77 6.11 -16.97
C PHE A 92 4.76 5.61 -18.03
N ALA A 93 4.95 4.30 -18.16
CA ALA A 93 5.77 3.72 -19.22
C ALA A 93 5.22 4.03 -20.63
N LYS A 94 3.90 3.97 -20.82
CA LYS A 94 3.25 4.34 -22.10
C LYS A 94 3.38 5.83 -22.40
N GLU A 95 3.26 6.69 -21.40
CA GLU A 95 3.48 8.13 -21.57
C GLU A 95 4.93 8.42 -21.99
N LEU A 96 5.91 7.78 -21.36
CA LEU A 96 7.32 7.90 -21.73
C LEU A 96 7.59 7.43 -23.16
N GLU A 97 6.99 6.31 -23.59
CA GLU A 97 7.11 5.82 -24.96
C GLU A 97 6.48 6.79 -25.97
N THR A 98 5.33 7.38 -25.64
CA THR A 98 4.66 8.40 -26.47
C THR A 98 5.51 9.68 -26.60
N ILE A 99 6.14 10.13 -25.51
CA ILE A 99 7.03 11.28 -25.53
C ILE A 99 8.25 11.00 -26.40
N LYS A 100 8.85 9.81 -26.25
CA LYS A 100 10.03 9.40 -27.04
C LYS A 100 9.71 9.34 -28.54
N THR A 101 8.64 8.67 -28.92
CA THR A 101 8.22 8.55 -30.33
C THR A 101 7.91 9.92 -30.95
N THR A 102 7.26 10.82 -30.21
CA THR A 102 6.99 12.19 -30.65
C THR A 102 8.28 12.99 -30.86
N HIS A 103 9.21 12.88 -29.92
CA HIS A 103 10.51 13.56 -29.99
C HIS A 103 11.36 13.05 -31.17
N ASP A 104 11.42 11.73 -31.37
CA ASP A 104 12.15 11.11 -32.48
C ASP A 104 11.56 11.53 -33.84
N ALA A 105 10.23 11.60 -33.95
CA ALA A 105 9.55 12.10 -35.14
C ALA A 105 9.85 13.59 -35.41
N ALA A 106 9.91 14.41 -34.36
CA ALA A 106 10.26 15.82 -34.47
C ALA A 106 11.70 16.01 -34.94
N ILE A 107 12.66 15.23 -34.40
CA ILE A 107 14.05 15.23 -34.87
C ILE A 107 14.12 14.83 -36.34
N ALA A 108 13.49 13.72 -36.73
CA ALA A 108 13.51 13.26 -38.12
C ALA A 108 12.96 14.32 -39.08
N THR A 109 11.88 14.99 -38.68
CA THR A 109 11.27 16.08 -39.47
C THR A 109 12.19 17.29 -39.57
N ALA A 110 12.81 17.70 -38.46
CA ALA A 110 13.75 18.81 -38.44
C ALA A 110 14.99 18.53 -39.30
N THR A 111 15.56 17.32 -39.20
CA THR A 111 16.69 16.89 -40.03
C THR A 111 16.32 16.87 -41.52
N ALA A 112 15.17 16.30 -41.89
CA ALA A 112 14.72 16.26 -43.27
C ALA A 112 14.47 17.67 -43.84
N THR A 113 13.97 18.59 -43.01
CA THR A 113 13.75 19.99 -43.39
C THR A 113 15.08 20.71 -43.60
N ALA A 114 16.00 20.62 -42.64
CA ALA A 114 17.33 21.21 -42.74
C ALA A 114 18.08 20.71 -43.98
N GLN A 115 17.99 19.41 -44.28
CA GLN A 115 18.64 18.83 -45.45
C GLN A 115 18.06 19.37 -46.77
N LYS A 116 16.74 19.51 -46.87
CA LYS A 116 16.10 20.14 -48.05
C LYS A 116 16.49 21.60 -48.23
N GLU A 117 16.60 22.36 -47.15
CA GLU A 117 17.04 23.75 -47.21
C GLU A 117 18.50 23.87 -47.65
N LEU A 118 19.38 23.01 -47.15
CA LEU A 118 20.78 22.95 -47.57
C LEU A 118 20.92 22.59 -49.05
N GLU A 119 20.19 21.58 -49.54
CA GLU A 119 20.17 21.22 -50.97
C GLU A 119 19.66 22.36 -51.85
N LYS A 120 18.68 23.13 -51.37
CA LYS A 120 18.16 24.30 -52.08
C LYS A 120 19.20 25.41 -52.16
N LEU A 121 19.86 25.72 -51.04
CA LEU A 121 20.94 26.71 -50.97
C LEU A 121 22.11 26.33 -51.87
N GLU A 122 22.52 25.06 -51.88
CA GLU A 122 23.60 24.57 -52.75
C GLU A 122 23.27 24.75 -54.24
N LYS A 123 22.02 24.44 -54.64
CA LYS A 123 21.54 24.68 -56.01
C LYS A 123 21.52 26.17 -56.39
N GLU A 124 21.14 27.05 -55.46
CA GLU A 124 21.14 28.49 -55.70
C GLU A 124 22.57 29.03 -55.84
N ILE A 125 23.50 28.58 -55.00
CA ILE A 125 24.93 28.96 -55.08
C ILE A 125 25.56 28.52 -56.41
N ASN A 126 25.31 27.28 -56.85
CA ASN A 126 25.84 26.79 -58.13
C ASN A 126 25.30 27.60 -59.31
N LYS A 127 24.00 27.97 -59.30
CA LYS A 127 23.41 28.83 -60.35
C LYS A 127 23.96 30.25 -60.40
N MET A 128 24.53 30.75 -59.30
CA MET A 128 25.16 32.08 -59.25
C MET A 128 26.64 32.06 -59.61
N SER A 129 27.24 30.87 -59.74
CA SER A 129 28.66 30.67 -60.05
C SER A 129 28.93 30.32 -61.52
N ASP A 130 27.87 30.08 -62.30
CA ASP A 130 27.87 29.95 -63.77
C ASP A 130 27.49 31.28 -64.44
#